data_AF-R6PFC1-F1
#
_entry.id   AF-R6PFC1-F1
#
_cell.length_a   1.000
_cell.length_b   1.000
_cell.length_c   1.000
_cell.angle_alpha   90.00
_cell.angle_beta   90.00
_cell.angle_gamma   90.00
#
_symmetry.space_group_name_H-M   'P 1'
#
loop_
_entity.id
_entity.type
_entity.pdbx_description
1 polymer ?
#
loop_
_entity_poly.entity_id
_entity_poly.type
_entity_poly.pdbx_seq_one_letter_code
_entity_poly.pdbx_strand_id
1 'polypeptide(L)'
;MSRKSPKKPEDRELGYKLLTPLMRPLFQFYNNPRIIGAEKIPKDSAIIIAGNHKHVYDQCLTIIATKRMIHYMAKKEYFDGRLAPLFRAVGCIPVDRSRKDIACVMSAMRVLKRGGAIGIFPEGTRNKTDQFLLPFKFGCVSMAKKADAYIVPFGLTGDYKFRSKNLTIRYGEPFKVGNMTTEEANEKLYREVERLMLENLDEEKAESRKNA
;
A
#
# COMPACT_ATOMS: atom_id res chain seq x y z
N MET A 1 -29.30 11.66 -15.38
CA MET A 1 -28.02 10.97 -15.70
C MET A 1 -27.98 9.64 -14.96
N SER A 2 -27.97 8.53 -15.70
CA SER A 2 -28.13 7.16 -15.16
C SER A 2 -26.99 6.79 -14.20
N ARG A 3 -27.30 6.59 -12.91
CA ARG A 3 -26.38 5.99 -11.92
C ARG A 3 -26.16 4.53 -12.32
N LYS A 4 -25.08 4.26 -13.04
CA LYS A 4 -24.67 2.88 -13.35
C LYS A 4 -24.47 2.11 -12.04
N SER A 5 -25.08 0.92 -11.99
CA SER A 5 -24.99 -0.02 -10.88
C SER A 5 -23.52 -0.34 -10.54
N PRO A 6 -23.17 -0.53 -9.25
CA PRO A 6 -21.81 -0.86 -8.87
C PRO A 6 -21.42 -2.21 -9.48
N LYS A 7 -20.33 -2.23 -10.28
CA LYS A 7 -19.78 -3.45 -10.87
C LYS A 7 -19.51 -4.52 -9.79
N LYS A 8 -19.78 -5.78 -10.12
CA LYS A 8 -19.60 -6.94 -9.24
C LYS A 8 -18.12 -7.11 -8.86
N PRO A 9 -17.79 -7.74 -7.72
CA PRO A 9 -16.40 -7.97 -7.30
C PRO A 9 -15.55 -8.66 -8.38
N GLU A 10 -16.11 -9.67 -9.07
CA GLU A 10 -15.43 -10.38 -10.16
C GLU A 10 -15.01 -9.48 -11.35
N ASP A 11 -15.81 -8.47 -11.70
CA ASP A 11 -15.50 -7.54 -12.81
C ASP A 11 -14.31 -6.62 -12.49
N ARG A 12 -14.01 -6.42 -11.20
CA ARG A 12 -12.91 -5.55 -10.74
C ARG A 12 -11.58 -6.29 -10.80
N GLU A 13 -11.57 -7.58 -10.51
CA GLU A 13 -10.37 -8.40 -10.65
C GLU A 13 -9.90 -8.49 -12.10
N LEU A 14 -10.83 -8.57 -13.05
CA LEU A 14 -10.48 -8.66 -14.48
C LEU A 14 -9.78 -7.40 -14.97
N GLY A 15 -10.29 -6.21 -14.62
CA GLY A 15 -9.66 -4.93 -14.97
C GLY A 15 -8.27 -4.79 -14.36
N TYR A 16 -8.11 -5.17 -13.09
CA TYR A 16 -6.80 -5.19 -12.42
C TYR A 16 -5.81 -6.15 -13.08
N LYS A 17 -6.24 -7.38 -13.40
CA LYS A 17 -5.41 -8.39 -14.07
C LYS A 17 -5.00 -7.98 -15.49
N LEU A 18 -5.77 -7.13 -16.16
CA LEU A 18 -5.42 -6.58 -17.49
C LEU A 18 -4.50 -5.35 -17.41
N LEU A 19 -4.72 -4.45 -16.45
CA LEU A 19 -3.96 -3.20 -16.32
C LEU A 19 -2.57 -3.41 -15.70
N THR A 20 -2.45 -4.27 -14.69
CA THR A 20 -1.19 -4.46 -13.95
C THR A 20 -0.04 -4.99 -14.83
N PRO A 21 -0.24 -5.96 -15.76
CA PRO A 21 0.81 -6.41 -16.67
C PRO A 21 1.30 -5.33 -17.65
N LEU A 22 0.47 -4.33 -17.99
CA LEU A 22 0.88 -3.19 -18.81
C LEU A 22 1.60 -2.13 -17.99
N MET A 23 1.12 -1.85 -16.77
CA MET A 23 1.73 -0.87 -15.88
C MET A 23 3.11 -1.32 -15.38
N ARG A 24 3.29 -2.61 -15.10
CA ARG A 24 4.54 -3.15 -14.52
C ARG A 24 5.78 -2.84 -15.37
N PRO A 25 5.88 -3.21 -16.66
CA PRO A 25 7.07 -2.94 -17.46
C PRO A 25 7.29 -1.44 -17.65
N LEU A 26 6.23 -0.64 -17.84
CA LEU A 26 6.35 0.82 -17.97
C LEU A 26 6.91 1.45 -16.70
N PHE A 27 6.39 1.06 -15.53
CA PHE A 27 6.80 1.60 -14.25
C PHE A 27 8.22 1.15 -13.87
N GLN A 28 8.55 -0.12 -14.16
CA GLN A 28 9.89 -0.66 -13.98
C GLN A 28 10.91 0.01 -14.89
N PHE A 29 10.57 0.23 -16.16
CA PHE A 29 11.44 0.92 -17.11
C PHE A 29 11.67 2.37 -16.70
N TYR A 30 10.61 3.10 -16.37
CA TYR A 30 10.69 4.52 -16.07
C TYR A 30 11.33 4.79 -14.71
N ASN A 31 11.00 4.04 -13.65
CA ASN A 31 11.48 4.35 -12.30
C ASN A 31 12.62 3.43 -11.83
N ASN A 32 12.83 2.29 -12.49
CA ASN A 32 13.83 1.28 -12.13
C ASN A 32 13.87 0.93 -10.61
N PRO A 33 12.71 0.65 -9.97
CA PRO A 33 12.66 0.45 -8.54
C PRO A 33 13.34 -0.86 -8.13
N ARG A 34 14.04 -0.82 -7.00
CA ARG A 34 14.49 -2.03 -6.29
C ARG A 34 13.35 -2.53 -5.42
N ILE A 35 12.91 -3.77 -5.67
CA ILE A 35 11.83 -4.42 -4.93
C ILE A 35 12.44 -5.59 -4.17
N ILE A 36 12.46 -5.50 -2.84
CA ILE A 36 13.15 -6.45 -1.96
C ILE A 36 12.13 -7.06 -0.99
N GLY A 37 12.14 -8.37 -0.81
CA GLY A 37 11.24 -9.04 0.14
C GLY A 37 9.82 -9.30 -0.38
N ALA A 38 9.54 -9.09 -1.67
CA ALA A 38 8.19 -9.27 -2.22
C ALA A 38 7.66 -10.71 -2.09
N GLU A 39 8.56 -11.69 -2.02
CA GLU A 39 8.27 -13.10 -1.75
C GLU A 39 7.61 -13.33 -0.37
N LYS A 40 7.78 -12.40 0.58
CA LYS A 40 7.20 -12.46 1.92
C LYS A 40 5.72 -12.12 1.95
N ILE A 41 5.18 -11.54 0.87
CA ILE A 41 3.76 -11.18 0.78
C ILE A 41 2.91 -12.46 0.73
N PRO A 42 2.08 -12.76 1.75
CA PRO A 42 1.25 -13.96 1.75
C PRO A 42 0.31 -13.99 0.55
N LYS A 43 0.16 -15.16 -0.09
CA LYS A 43 -0.63 -15.31 -1.33
C LYS A 43 -2.13 -15.50 -1.07
N ASP A 44 -2.48 -16.29 -0.07
CA ASP A 44 -3.84 -16.83 0.13
C ASP A 44 -4.44 -16.51 1.51
N SER A 45 -4.03 -15.39 2.14
CA SER A 45 -4.55 -14.95 3.44
C SER A 45 -5.06 -13.51 3.40
N ALA A 46 -5.88 -13.10 4.35
CA ALA A 46 -6.25 -11.69 4.51
C ALA A 46 -4.98 -10.88 4.86
N ILE A 47 -4.67 -9.84 4.08
CA ILE A 47 -3.48 -9.01 4.32
C ILE A 47 -3.79 -7.51 4.30
N ILE A 48 -3.03 -6.78 5.10
CA ILE A 48 -2.90 -5.33 5.03
C ILE A 48 -1.44 -5.00 4.74
N ILE A 49 -1.16 -4.49 3.55
CA ILE A 49 0.17 -4.01 3.18
C ILE A 49 0.28 -2.55 3.66
N ALA A 50 1.22 -2.28 4.56
CA ALA A 50 1.30 -1.02 5.29
C ALA A 50 2.73 -0.48 5.40
N GLY A 51 2.91 0.82 5.17
CA GLY A 51 4.22 1.44 5.16
C GLY A 51 4.15 2.95 4.99
N ASN A 52 5.30 3.59 4.86
CA ASN A 52 5.38 5.04 4.72
C ASN A 52 4.83 5.53 3.37
N HIS A 53 4.47 6.82 3.32
CA HIS A 53 3.82 7.48 2.20
C HIS A 53 4.50 8.81 1.90
N LYS A 54 5.22 8.89 0.80
CA LYS A 54 5.94 10.08 0.34
C LYS A 54 5.45 10.61 -1.00
N HIS A 55 4.82 9.77 -1.83
CA HIS A 55 4.44 10.13 -3.19
C HIS A 55 3.11 9.52 -3.62
N VAL A 56 2.49 10.13 -4.63
CA VAL A 56 1.23 9.59 -5.18
C VAL A 56 1.42 8.20 -5.81
N TYR A 57 2.62 7.86 -6.28
CA TYR A 57 2.94 6.58 -6.93
C TYR A 57 3.35 5.45 -5.97
N ASP A 58 3.37 5.68 -4.65
CA ASP A 58 3.75 4.63 -3.67
C ASP A 58 2.89 3.37 -3.79
N GLN A 59 1.60 3.55 -4.09
CA GLN A 59 0.67 2.45 -4.31
C GLN A 59 0.99 1.65 -5.57
N CYS A 60 1.63 2.26 -6.58
CA CYS A 60 2.04 1.54 -7.79
C CYS A 60 3.16 0.54 -7.48
N LEU A 61 4.10 0.88 -6.59
CA LEU A 61 5.19 -0.02 -6.20
C LEU A 61 4.67 -1.29 -5.54
N THR A 62 3.69 -1.16 -4.66
CA THR A 62 3.08 -2.32 -4.01
C THR A 62 2.24 -3.15 -4.98
N ILE A 63 1.51 -2.50 -5.88
CA ILE A 63 0.71 -3.17 -6.92
C ILE A 63 1.58 -4.01 -7.85
N ILE A 64 2.76 -3.53 -8.26
CA ILE A 64 3.63 -4.28 -9.18
C ILE A 64 4.44 -5.38 -8.48
N ALA A 65 4.61 -5.30 -7.15
CA ALA A 65 5.38 -6.25 -6.36
C ALA A 65 4.67 -7.61 -6.18
N THR A 66 3.35 -7.66 -6.34
CA THR A 66 2.57 -8.88 -6.13
C THR A 66 1.54 -9.12 -7.23
N LYS A 67 1.06 -10.37 -7.36
CA LYS A 67 -0.06 -10.72 -8.23
C LYS A 67 -1.42 -10.49 -7.55
N ARG A 68 -1.42 -10.20 -6.25
CA ARG A 68 -2.65 -9.97 -5.48
C ARG A 68 -3.25 -8.63 -5.83
N MET A 69 -4.58 -8.60 -5.96
CA MET A 69 -5.31 -7.34 -6.10
C MET A 69 -5.31 -6.60 -4.76
N ILE A 70 -4.57 -5.48 -4.70
CA ILE A 70 -4.51 -4.63 -3.50
C ILE A 70 -5.53 -3.52 -3.63
N HIS A 71 -6.49 -3.48 -2.70
CA HIS A 71 -7.50 -2.42 -2.65
C HIS A 71 -7.00 -1.24 -1.79
N TYR A 72 -6.74 -0.10 -2.44
CA TYR A 72 -6.37 1.14 -1.77
C TYR A 72 -7.57 2.06 -1.52
N MET A 73 -7.51 2.84 -0.44
CA MET A 73 -8.49 3.89 -0.15
C MET A 73 -8.14 5.17 -0.92
N ALA A 74 -9.04 5.60 -1.81
CA ALA A 74 -8.84 6.78 -2.67
C ALA A 74 -9.90 7.85 -2.40
N LYS A 75 -9.54 9.13 -2.55
CA LYS A 75 -10.43 10.27 -2.30
C LYS A 75 -11.72 10.11 -3.11
N LYS A 76 -12.90 10.29 -2.49
CA LYS A 76 -14.20 10.08 -3.17
C LYS A 76 -14.34 10.87 -4.48
N GLU A 77 -13.77 12.06 -4.55
CA GLU A 77 -13.81 12.96 -5.71
C GLU A 77 -13.07 12.39 -6.93
N TYR A 78 -12.13 11.46 -6.73
CA TYR A 78 -11.50 10.74 -7.84
C TYR A 78 -12.48 9.84 -8.59
N PHE A 79 -13.62 9.51 -7.98
CA PHE A 79 -14.68 8.71 -8.57
C PHE A 79 -15.72 9.55 -9.34
N ASP A 80 -15.58 10.87 -9.33
CA ASP A 80 -16.45 11.79 -10.08
C ASP A 80 -15.77 12.35 -11.34
N GLY A 81 -14.44 12.20 -11.45
CA GLY A 81 -13.64 12.70 -12.58
C GLY A 81 -13.49 11.75 -13.76
N ARG A 82 -12.73 12.18 -14.78
CA ARG A 82 -12.43 11.39 -16.01
C ARG A 82 -11.73 10.07 -15.72
N LEU A 83 -10.97 10.00 -14.62
CA LEU A 83 -10.24 8.80 -14.19
C LEU A 83 -11.08 7.86 -13.31
N ALA A 84 -12.35 8.19 -13.03
CA ALA A 84 -13.20 7.36 -12.21
C ALA A 84 -13.36 5.90 -12.69
N PRO A 85 -13.44 5.61 -14.01
CA PRO A 85 -13.45 4.22 -14.48
C PRO A 85 -12.17 3.46 -14.09
N LEU A 86 -11.01 4.12 -14.12
CA LEU A 86 -9.72 3.54 -13.73
C LEU A 86 -9.72 3.18 -12.24
N PHE A 87 -10.07 4.12 -11.36
CA PHE A 87 -10.12 3.88 -9.91
C PHE A 87 -11.10 2.76 -9.53
N ARG A 88 -12.23 2.66 -10.24
CA ARG A 88 -13.17 1.54 -10.07
C ARG A 88 -12.59 0.22 -10.58
N ALA A 89 -11.90 0.23 -11.72
CA ALA A 89 -11.31 -0.96 -12.35
C ALA A 89 -10.17 -1.54 -11.52
N VAL A 90 -9.34 -0.71 -10.88
CA VAL A 90 -8.29 -1.17 -9.96
C VAL A 90 -8.81 -1.47 -8.55
N GLY A 91 -10.13 -1.35 -8.35
CA GLY A 91 -10.82 -1.71 -7.12
C GLY A 91 -10.55 -0.80 -5.92
N CYS A 92 -10.21 0.47 -6.14
CA CYS A 92 -10.08 1.42 -5.04
C CYS A 92 -11.39 1.56 -4.25
N ILE A 93 -11.24 1.74 -2.94
CA ILE A 93 -12.35 2.01 -2.02
C ILE A 93 -12.48 3.53 -1.88
N PRO A 94 -13.62 4.15 -2.23
CA PRO A 94 -13.81 5.58 -2.03
C PRO A 94 -13.80 5.92 -0.54
N VAL A 95 -13.08 6.98 -0.17
CA VAL A 95 -13.06 7.50 1.20
C VAL A 95 -13.39 8.99 1.21
N ASP A 96 -14.34 9.35 2.06
CA ASP A 96 -14.59 10.73 2.45
C ASP A 96 -13.62 11.13 3.57
N ARG A 97 -12.64 11.97 3.23
CA ARG A 97 -11.63 12.44 4.19
C ARG A 97 -12.12 13.61 5.05
N SER A 98 -13.28 14.19 4.76
CA SER A 98 -13.85 15.29 5.55
C SER A 98 -14.51 14.83 6.86
N ARG A 99 -14.78 13.51 6.98
CA ARG A 99 -15.49 12.90 8.09
C ARG A 99 -14.92 11.53 8.43
N LYS A 100 -15.30 11.00 9.58
CA LYS A 100 -15.08 9.58 9.89
C LYS A 100 -15.95 8.73 8.96
N ASP A 101 -15.33 8.15 7.94
CA ASP A 101 -16.02 7.35 6.92
C ASP A 101 -16.12 5.87 7.33
N ILE A 102 -17.16 5.56 8.10
CA ILE A 102 -17.46 4.20 8.57
C ILE A 102 -17.73 3.26 7.37
N ALA A 103 -18.32 3.75 6.28
CA ALA A 103 -18.63 2.93 5.12
C ALA A 103 -17.37 2.46 4.39
N CYS A 104 -16.35 3.33 4.29
CA CYS A 104 -15.03 2.96 3.79
C CYS A 104 -14.40 1.84 4.64
N VAL A 105 -14.41 1.99 5.97
CA VAL A 105 -13.87 0.96 6.90
C VAL A 105 -14.64 -0.36 6.75
N MET A 106 -15.97 -0.34 6.68
CA MET A 106 -16.77 -1.56 6.47
C MET A 106 -16.47 -2.24 5.14
N SER A 107 -16.20 -1.46 4.08
CA SER A 107 -15.82 -1.99 2.78
C SER A 107 -14.46 -2.68 2.83
N ALA A 108 -13.47 -2.06 3.48
CA ALA A 108 -12.15 -2.66 3.69
C ALA A 108 -12.25 -3.95 4.53
N MET A 109 -13.04 -3.94 5.60
CA MET A 109 -13.30 -5.13 6.41
C MET A 109 -13.95 -6.26 5.61
N ARG A 110 -14.84 -5.95 4.66
CA ARG A 110 -15.45 -6.97 3.78
C ARG A 110 -14.43 -7.63 2.86
N VAL A 111 -13.46 -6.87 2.34
CA VAL A 111 -12.34 -7.41 1.55
C VAL A 111 -11.50 -8.34 2.42
N LEU A 112 -11.11 -7.89 3.62
CA LEU A 112 -10.28 -8.69 4.53
C LEU A 112 -10.99 -9.99 4.97
N LYS A 113 -12.28 -9.92 5.33
CA LYS A 113 -13.08 -11.11 5.70
C LYS A 113 -13.21 -12.15 4.59
N ARG A 114 -12.93 -11.79 3.33
CA ARG A 114 -12.91 -12.70 2.18
C ARG A 114 -11.50 -13.19 1.85
N GLY A 115 -10.51 -12.93 2.70
CA GLY A 115 -9.11 -13.27 2.44
C GLY A 115 -8.42 -12.32 1.46
N GLY A 116 -8.98 -11.13 1.18
CA GLY A 116 -8.41 -10.16 0.24
C GLY A 116 -7.26 -9.33 0.80
N ALA A 117 -6.72 -8.43 -0.03
CA ALA A 117 -5.60 -7.55 0.32
C ALA A 117 -6.01 -6.07 0.35
N ILE A 118 -5.69 -5.38 1.44
CA ILE A 118 -5.85 -3.92 1.58
C ILE A 118 -4.49 -3.26 1.56
N GLY A 119 -4.39 -2.13 0.86
CA GLY A 119 -3.26 -1.23 0.96
C GLY A 119 -3.60 -0.04 1.84
N ILE A 120 -2.78 0.24 2.85
CA ILE A 120 -2.98 1.38 3.74
C ILE A 120 -1.66 2.09 4.04
N PHE A 121 -1.72 3.41 4.10
CA PHE A 121 -0.62 4.22 4.61
C PHE A 121 -1.01 4.71 6.01
N PRO A 122 -0.47 4.11 7.09
CA PRO A 122 -0.87 4.42 8.45
C PRO A 122 -0.59 5.89 8.85
N GLU A 123 0.33 6.59 8.19
CA GLU A 123 0.51 8.05 8.33
C GLU A 123 -0.76 8.84 7.97
N GLY A 124 -1.63 8.27 7.13
CA GLY A 124 -2.91 8.85 6.72
C GLY A 124 -2.81 10.04 5.76
N THR A 125 -1.60 10.51 5.46
CA THR A 125 -1.28 11.52 4.46
C THR A 125 0.10 11.24 3.88
N ARG A 126 0.44 11.90 2.76
CA ARG A 126 1.82 11.92 2.27
C ARG A 126 2.66 12.79 3.22
N ASN A 127 3.78 12.26 3.67
CA ASN A 127 4.80 13.01 4.35
C ASN A 127 5.43 14.03 3.39
N LYS A 128 5.33 15.31 3.75
CA LYS A 128 5.90 16.46 3.03
C LYS A 128 6.76 17.33 3.96
N THR A 129 7.06 16.82 5.15
CA THR A 129 7.88 17.50 6.15
C THR A 129 9.28 16.89 6.15
N ASP A 130 10.19 17.45 6.94
CA ASP A 130 11.53 16.91 7.12
C ASP A 130 11.57 15.72 8.11
N GLN A 131 10.40 15.28 8.63
CA GLN A 131 10.33 14.11 9.49
C GLN A 131 10.64 12.85 8.69
N PHE A 132 11.42 11.95 9.28
CA PHE A 132 11.75 10.67 8.65
C PHE A 132 10.51 9.81 8.39
N LEU A 133 9.61 9.74 9.38
CA LEU A 133 8.37 8.99 9.34
C LEU A 133 7.32 9.71 10.20
N LEU A 134 6.09 9.89 9.71
CA LEU A 134 5.03 10.50 10.51
C LEU A 134 4.42 9.50 11.50
N PRO A 135 3.79 9.98 12.59
CA PRO A 135 3.05 9.12 13.51
C PRO A 135 1.97 8.28 12.81
N PHE A 136 1.86 7.02 13.22
CA PHE A 136 0.90 6.09 12.64
C PHE A 136 -0.48 6.21 13.30
N LYS A 137 -1.52 6.20 12.47
CA LYS A 137 -2.90 6.07 12.92
C LYS A 137 -3.23 4.61 13.20
N PHE A 138 -4.10 4.38 14.19
CA PHE A 138 -4.51 3.05 14.64
C PHE A 138 -5.43 2.28 13.68
N GLY A 139 -5.93 2.91 12.61
CA GLY A 139 -6.88 2.28 11.68
C GLY A 139 -6.36 0.98 11.06
N CYS A 140 -5.07 0.93 10.71
CA CYS A 140 -4.42 -0.25 10.15
C CYS A 140 -4.47 -1.45 11.10
N VAL A 141 -3.92 -1.28 12.30
CA VAL A 141 -3.83 -2.35 13.31
C VAL A 141 -5.20 -2.74 13.88
N SER A 142 -6.12 -1.78 13.99
CA SER A 142 -7.50 -2.07 14.41
C SER A 142 -8.24 -2.96 13.40
N MET A 143 -8.09 -2.69 12.11
CA MET A 143 -8.67 -3.54 11.06
C MET A 143 -7.98 -4.91 11.02
N ALA A 144 -6.65 -4.96 11.11
CA ALA A 144 -5.90 -6.20 11.12
C ALA A 144 -6.35 -7.13 12.27
N LYS A 145 -6.48 -6.59 13.49
CA LYS A 145 -6.94 -7.34 14.66
C LYS A 145 -8.36 -7.89 14.45
N LYS A 146 -9.30 -7.05 14.00
CA LYS A 146 -10.70 -7.43 13.81
C LYS A 146 -10.92 -8.44 12.69
N ALA A 147 -10.05 -8.44 11.69
CA ALA A 147 -10.15 -9.34 10.54
C ALA A 147 -9.23 -10.56 10.62
N ASP A 148 -8.46 -10.69 11.70
CA ASP A 148 -7.37 -11.68 11.83
C ASP A 148 -6.43 -11.68 10.59
N ALA A 149 -6.17 -10.49 10.06
CA ALA A 149 -5.36 -10.29 8.87
C ALA A 149 -3.88 -10.10 9.23
N TYR A 150 -2.99 -10.57 8.36
CA TYR A 150 -1.57 -10.26 8.46
C TYR A 150 -1.32 -8.80 8.08
N ILE A 151 -0.45 -8.14 8.82
CA ILE A 151 0.15 -6.87 8.44
C ILE A 151 1.47 -7.19 7.74
N VAL A 152 1.64 -6.70 6.52
CA VAL A 152 2.89 -6.80 5.75
C VAL A 152 3.54 -5.42 5.76
N PRO A 153 4.55 -5.18 6.62
CA PRO A 153 5.22 -3.89 6.68
C PRO A 153 6.07 -3.67 5.43
N PHE A 154 6.14 -2.43 4.95
CA PHE A 154 7.11 -2.03 3.93
C PHE A 154 7.73 -0.66 4.22
N GLY A 155 9.00 -0.49 3.82
CA GLY A 155 9.72 0.79 3.84
C GLY A 155 10.06 1.27 2.43
N LEU A 156 9.74 2.53 2.13
CA LEU A 156 9.98 3.21 0.86
C LEU A 156 11.00 4.34 1.03
N THR A 157 12.03 4.34 0.18
CA THR A 157 13.06 5.38 0.12
C THR A 157 13.39 5.76 -1.33
N GLY A 158 14.21 6.81 -1.51
CA GLY A 158 14.64 7.30 -2.81
C GLY A 158 13.61 8.19 -3.52
N ASP A 159 13.80 8.43 -4.81
CA ASP A 159 13.01 9.38 -5.60
C ASP A 159 12.32 8.77 -6.81
N TYR A 160 11.13 9.28 -7.14
CA TYR A 160 10.44 9.00 -8.39
C TYR A 160 10.99 9.90 -9.50
N LYS A 161 12.09 9.45 -10.13
CA LYS A 161 12.75 10.11 -11.26
C LYS A 161 13.00 9.10 -12.37
N PHE A 162 13.18 9.58 -13.59
CA PHE A 162 13.51 8.72 -14.73
C PHE A 162 14.80 7.92 -14.44
N ARG A 163 14.69 6.61 -14.50
CA ARG A 163 15.73 5.62 -14.18
C ARG A 163 16.45 5.88 -12.86
N SER A 164 15.68 6.22 -11.83
CA SER A 164 16.17 6.34 -10.47
C SER A 164 16.98 5.12 -10.05
N LYS A 165 18.12 5.35 -9.40
CA LYS A 165 18.98 4.28 -8.86
C LYS A 165 18.73 4.02 -7.38
N ASN A 166 18.00 4.91 -6.69
CA ASN A 166 17.77 4.83 -5.25
C ASN A 166 16.33 4.51 -4.84
N LEU A 167 15.38 4.49 -5.79
CA LEU A 167 13.99 4.15 -5.48
C LEU A 167 13.90 2.69 -5.01
N THR A 168 13.65 2.49 -3.72
CA THR A 168 13.65 1.17 -3.10
C THR A 168 12.38 0.97 -2.29
N ILE A 169 11.73 -0.17 -2.49
CA ILE A 169 10.70 -0.71 -1.60
C ILE A 169 11.20 -2.02 -0.99
N ARG A 170 11.14 -2.11 0.33
CA ARG A 170 11.51 -3.34 1.06
C ARG A 170 10.35 -3.80 1.92
N TYR A 171 10.02 -5.07 1.82
CA TYR A 171 9.00 -5.73 2.63
C TYR A 171 9.63 -6.46 3.82
N GLY A 172 9.03 -6.28 5.00
CA GLY A 172 9.38 -7.01 6.21
C GLY A 172 8.56 -8.29 6.37
N GLU A 173 8.81 -9.00 7.47
CA GLU A 173 8.07 -10.23 7.79
C GLU A 173 6.61 -9.91 8.11
N PRO A 174 5.65 -10.65 7.52
CA PRO A 174 4.24 -10.49 7.83
C PRO A 174 3.96 -10.93 9.27
N PHE A 175 3.16 -10.15 10.00
CA PHE A 175 2.77 -10.51 11.37
C PHE A 175 1.27 -10.28 11.62
N LYS A 176 0.69 -11.08 12.51
CA LYS A 176 -0.66 -10.86 13.01
C LYS A 176 -0.62 -10.00 14.26
N VAL A 177 -1.71 -9.27 14.52
CA VAL A 177 -1.88 -8.54 15.79
C VAL A 177 -1.98 -9.52 16.96
N GLY A 178 -2.74 -10.62 16.79
CA GLY A 178 -2.89 -11.65 17.82
C GLY A 178 -3.35 -11.06 19.15
N ASN A 179 -2.61 -11.39 20.21
CA ASN A 179 -2.91 -10.94 21.58
C ASN A 179 -2.42 -9.52 21.90
N MET A 180 -1.64 -8.88 21.02
CA MET A 180 -1.16 -7.52 21.24
C MET A 180 -2.34 -6.54 21.34
N THR A 181 -2.18 -5.53 22.18
CA THR A 181 -3.01 -4.32 22.16
C THR A 181 -2.86 -3.59 20.82
N THR A 182 -3.77 -2.66 20.54
CA THR A 182 -3.67 -1.85 19.31
C THR A 182 -2.43 -0.97 19.34
N GLU A 183 -2.00 -0.54 20.53
CA GLU A 183 -0.86 0.31 20.81
C GLU A 183 0.44 -0.44 20.53
N GLU A 184 0.63 -1.61 21.13
CA GLU A 184 1.80 -2.47 20.91
C GLU A 184 1.96 -2.84 19.43
N ALA A 185 0.85 -3.21 18.76
CA ALA A 185 0.89 -3.56 17.36
C ALA A 185 1.19 -2.35 16.46
N ASN A 186 0.76 -1.15 16.85
CA ASN A 186 1.02 0.07 16.08
C ASN A 186 2.47 0.50 16.22
N GLU A 187 3.03 0.42 17.43
CA GLU A 187 4.44 0.68 17.69
C GLU A 187 5.32 -0.34 16.97
N LYS A 188 4.98 -1.63 17.01
CA LYS A 188 5.68 -2.65 16.24
C LYS A 188 5.68 -2.34 14.75
N LEU A 189 4.52 -2.00 14.18
CA LEU A 189 4.42 -1.62 12.77
C LEU A 189 5.29 -0.40 12.45
N TYR A 190 5.28 0.63 13.30
CA TYR A 190 6.11 1.82 13.12
C TYR A 190 7.59 1.47 13.09
N ARG A 191 8.09 0.74 14.10
CA ARG A 191 9.50 0.34 14.22
C ARG A 191 9.95 -0.54 13.05
N GLU A 192 9.10 -1.45 12.57
CA GLU A 192 9.43 -2.26 11.39
C GLU A 192 9.53 -1.40 10.13
N VAL A 193 8.62 -0.46 9.91
CA VAL A 193 8.69 0.43 8.74
C VAL A 193 9.95 1.32 8.80
N GLU A 194 10.24 1.88 9.97
CA GLU A 194 11.45 2.69 10.20
C GLU A 194 12.73 1.88 9.93
N ARG A 195 12.83 0.66 10.48
CA ARG A 195 13.95 -0.26 10.24
C ARG A 195 14.14 -0.54 8.76
N LEU A 196 13.08 -0.89 8.04
CA LEU A 196 13.14 -1.20 6.59
C LEU A 196 13.59 0.00 5.76
N MET A 197 13.20 1.22 6.16
CA MET A 197 13.67 2.45 5.52
C MET A 197 15.15 2.69 5.78
N LEU A 198 15.63 2.48 7.02
CA LEU A 198 17.05 2.61 7.36
C LEU A 198 17.91 1.60 6.59
N GLU A 199 17.48 0.33 6.51
CA GLU A 199 18.16 -0.71 5.72
C GLU A 199 18.34 -0.29 4.25
N ASN A 200 17.31 0.29 3.64
CA ASN A 200 17.42 0.77 2.26
C ASN A 200 18.47 1.88 2.11
N LEU A 201 18.53 2.81 3.06
CA LEU A 201 19.48 3.93 3.02
C LEU A 201 20.93 3.48 3.26
N ASP A 202 21.13 2.49 4.12
CA ASP A 202 22.45 1.95 4.40
C ASP A 202 22.99 1.15 3.20
N GLU A 203 22.14 0.37 2.54
CA GLU A 203 22.50 -0.30 1.28
C GLU A 203 22.80 0.70 0.16
N GLU A 204 22.01 1.78 0.03
CA GLU A 204 22.27 2.87 -0.94
C GLU A 204 23.64 3.53 -0.72
N LYS A 205 23.98 3.83 0.55
CA LYS A 205 25.29 4.40 0.91
C LYS A 205 26.43 3.44 0.61
N ALA A 206 26.26 2.15 0.92
CA ALA A 206 27.26 1.13 0.68
C ALA A 206 27.53 0.95 -0.83
N GLU A 207 26.50 0.98 -1.67
CA GLU A 207 26.63 0.93 -3.14
C GLU A 207 27.28 2.19 -3.69
N SER A 208 26.93 3.37 -3.17
CA SER A 208 27.54 4.63 -3.59
C SER A 208 29.05 4.66 -3.31
N ARG A 209 29.50 4.11 -2.17
CA ARG A 209 30.93 3.99 -1.82
C ARG A 209 31.70 3.01 -2.71
N LYS A 210 31.05 1.96 -3.22
CA LYS A 210 31.69 0.97 -4.11
C LYS A 210 31.89 1.48 -5.54
N ASN A 211 31.11 2.49 -5.94
CA ASN A 211 31.11 3.06 -7.29
C ASN A 211 31.86 4.40 -7.37
N ALA A 212 32.44 4.87 -6.26
CA ALA A 212 33.26 6.08 -6.16
C ALA A 212 34.74 5.70 -6.22
#